data_AF-A0A9X5XH67-F1
#
_entry.id   AF-A0A9X5XH67-F1
#
_cell.length_a   1.000
_cell.length_b   1.000
_cell.length_c   1.000
_cell.angle_alpha   90.00
_cell.angle_beta   90.00
_cell.angle_gamma   90.00
#
_symmetry.space_group_name_H-M   'P 1'
#
loop_
_entity.id
_entity.type
_entity.pdbx_description
1 polymer ?
#
loop_
_entity_poly.entity_id
_entity_poly.type
_entity_poly.pdbx_seq_one_letter_code
_entity_poly.pdbx_strand_id
1 'polypeptide(L)'
;QSPDAEVDYLFLQVGVDRAEVSDRQNCGNLLAGVGPFAVERGLVAARDGHTSVRIRMVNSGDHATATFPTPDRRVSYAGPAEISGVPGTAAPVVIEFERGSNPLLPTGHARDIVADTAVTCVDNGMPTVLIAASSLHVTGYERPRDLEEDLTLHDRLQRIRLEAGLLMGLGDVSETTVPKLSLLAPPANGGAVMTRTFIPVRC
;
A
#
# COMPACT_ATOMS: atom_id res chain seq x y z
N GLN A 1 -11.35 7.41 21.26
CA GLN A 1 -9.89 7.26 21.44
C GLN A 1 -9.64 5.85 21.91
N SER A 2 -8.91 5.06 21.12
CA SER A 2 -8.40 3.76 21.59
C SER A 2 -7.36 4.02 22.68
N PRO A 3 -7.34 3.28 23.80
CA PRO A 3 -6.26 3.40 24.79
C PRO A 3 -4.87 3.08 24.21
N ASP A 4 -4.84 2.43 23.05
CA ASP A 4 -3.64 1.94 22.39
C ASP A 4 -3.17 2.80 21.20
N ALA A 5 -3.70 4.03 21.03
CA ALA A 5 -3.23 4.95 19.98
C ALA A 5 -3.29 6.40 20.44
N GLU A 6 -2.33 7.22 19.99
CA GLU A 6 -2.29 8.65 20.28
C GLU A 6 -3.22 9.44 19.36
N VAL A 7 -3.37 8.98 18.11
CA VAL A 7 -4.30 9.54 17.14
C VAL A 7 -4.98 8.47 16.28
N ASP A 8 -6.19 8.79 15.85
CA ASP A 8 -6.93 8.01 14.86
C ASP A 8 -6.78 8.68 13.48
N TYR A 9 -6.49 7.88 12.45
CA TYR A 9 -6.35 8.31 11.07
C TYR A 9 -7.35 7.58 10.17
N LEU A 10 -8.25 8.34 9.55
CA LEU A 10 -9.16 7.86 8.51
C LEU A 10 -8.66 8.35 7.14
N PHE A 11 -8.25 7.42 6.28
CA PHE A 11 -7.98 7.71 4.89
C PHE A 11 -9.28 7.76 4.09
N LEU A 12 -9.39 8.75 3.19
CA LEU A 12 -10.50 8.89 2.26
C LEU A 12 -9.95 9.11 0.86
N GLN A 13 -10.23 8.18 -0.05
CA GLN A 13 -9.97 8.36 -1.47
C GLN A 13 -11.11 9.15 -2.09
N VAL A 14 -10.80 10.30 -2.68
CA VAL A 14 -11.75 11.10 -3.46
C VAL A 14 -11.62 10.70 -4.94
N GLY A 15 -12.75 10.45 -5.60
CA GLY A 15 -12.79 10.21 -7.04
C GLY A 15 -12.40 11.47 -7.82
N VAL A 16 -11.59 11.32 -8.86
CA VAL A 16 -11.15 12.46 -9.70
C VAL A 16 -12.28 12.90 -10.64
N ASP A 17 -12.87 11.93 -11.35
CA ASP A 17 -13.93 12.17 -12.36
C ASP A 17 -15.31 11.65 -11.91
N ARG A 18 -15.45 11.31 -10.63
CA ARG A 18 -16.66 10.73 -10.03
C ARG A 18 -16.95 11.39 -8.69
N ALA A 19 -18.24 11.63 -8.42
CA ALA A 19 -18.71 12.17 -7.14
C ALA A 19 -18.76 11.07 -6.06
N GLU A 20 -17.61 10.48 -5.75
CA GLU A 20 -17.49 9.39 -4.80
C GLU A 20 -16.35 9.62 -3.79
N VAL A 21 -16.54 9.11 -2.58
CA VAL A 21 -15.53 9.06 -1.53
C VAL A 21 -15.50 7.65 -0.98
N SER A 22 -14.33 7.04 -0.89
CA SER A 22 -14.14 5.67 -0.42
C SER A 22 -13.20 5.60 0.77
N ASP A 23 -13.61 4.85 1.80
CA ASP A 23 -12.87 4.55 3.03
C ASP A 23 -12.38 3.09 3.09
N ARG A 24 -12.44 2.35 1.97
CA ARG A 24 -12.20 0.90 1.94
C ARG A 24 -10.74 0.46 2.00
N GLN A 25 -9.79 1.40 2.09
CA GLN A 25 -8.35 1.08 2.07
C GLN A 25 -7.55 2.01 2.97
N ASN A 26 -6.35 1.56 3.35
CA ASN A 26 -5.32 2.43 3.92
C ASN A 26 -4.51 3.11 2.82
N CYS A 27 -3.83 4.21 3.16
CA CYS A 27 -2.78 4.79 2.32
C CYS A 27 -1.51 5.03 3.15
N GLY A 28 -0.50 4.17 2.94
CA GLY A 28 0.80 4.28 3.60
C GLY A 28 1.58 5.55 3.23
N ASN A 29 1.35 6.11 2.04
CA ASN A 29 2.01 7.36 1.63
C ASN A 29 1.47 8.56 2.42
N LEU A 30 0.15 8.70 2.54
CA LEU A 30 -0.43 9.80 3.34
C LEU A 30 -0.21 9.60 4.85
N LEU A 31 -0.06 8.35 5.31
CA LEU A 31 0.28 8.05 6.70
C LEU A 31 1.57 8.75 7.17
N ALA A 32 2.55 8.95 6.29
CA ALA A 32 3.80 9.65 6.61
C ALA A 32 3.59 11.09 7.11
N GLY A 33 2.49 11.74 6.70
CA GLY A 33 2.16 13.10 7.13
C GLY A 33 1.36 13.16 8.44
N VAL A 34 0.79 12.04 8.90
CA VAL A 34 -0.16 12.03 10.03
C VAL A 34 0.53 12.39 11.35
N GLY A 35 1.68 11.78 11.64
CA GLY A 35 2.46 12.06 12.84
C GLY A 35 2.89 13.54 12.94
N PRO A 36 3.58 14.08 11.92
CA PRO A 36 3.92 15.51 11.85
C PRO A 36 2.71 16.43 12.02
N PHE A 37 1.61 16.15 11.32
CA PHE A 37 0.38 16.92 11.42
C PHE A 37 -0.20 16.91 12.85
N ALA A 38 -0.22 15.75 13.51
CA ALA A 38 -0.72 15.62 14.87
C ALA A 38 0.07 16.49 15.86
N VAL A 39 1.39 16.55 15.70
CA VAL A 39 2.27 17.42 16.51
C VAL A 39 1.99 18.89 16.23
N GLU A 40 1.96 19.31 14.97
CA GLU A 40 1.71 20.71 14.61
C GLU A 40 0.33 21.22 15.02
N ARG A 41 -0.66 20.33 15.11
CA ARG A 41 -2.01 20.65 15.58
C ARG A 41 -2.18 20.50 17.09
N GLY A 42 -1.13 20.15 17.82
CA GLY A 42 -1.18 19.99 19.27
C GLY A 42 -2.01 18.80 19.74
N LEU A 43 -2.28 17.83 18.86
CA LEU A 43 -2.92 16.57 19.22
C LEU A 43 -1.97 15.66 19.98
N VAL A 44 -0.66 15.75 19.67
CA VAL A 44 0.42 15.03 20.34
C VAL A 44 1.52 16.03 20.72
N ALA A 45 2.06 15.89 21.93
CA ALA A 45 3.17 16.71 22.38
C ALA A 45 4.49 16.27 21.73
N ALA A 46 5.23 17.20 21.13
CA ALA A 46 6.55 16.92 20.59
C ALA A 46 7.56 16.55 21.68
N ARG A 47 8.38 15.55 21.40
CA ARG A 47 9.61 15.24 22.13
C ARG A 47 10.79 15.94 21.46
N ASP A 48 11.83 16.25 22.23
CA ASP A 48 13.03 16.86 21.64
C ASP A 48 13.86 15.81 20.89
N GLY A 49 14.51 16.23 19.80
CA GLY A 49 15.24 15.35 18.89
C GLY A 49 14.32 14.58 17.93
N HIS A 50 13.53 13.62 18.43
CA HIS A 50 12.59 12.83 17.63
C HIS A 50 11.29 12.57 18.37
N THR A 51 10.17 12.57 17.65
CA THR A 51 8.85 12.20 18.15
C THR A 51 8.37 10.96 17.43
N SER A 52 7.87 10.00 18.21
CA SER A 52 7.16 8.82 17.71
C SER A 52 5.68 8.98 18.02
N VAL A 53 4.82 8.80 17.03
CA VAL A 53 3.37 8.89 17.16
C VAL A 53 2.75 7.54 16.80
N ARG A 54 2.02 6.93 17.74
CA ARG A 54 1.25 5.71 17.51
C ARG A 54 -0.12 6.04 16.92
N ILE A 55 -0.37 5.54 15.71
CA ILE A 55 -1.51 5.90 14.88
C ILE A 55 -2.36 4.65 14.67
N ARG A 56 -3.66 4.74 14.96
CA ARG A 56 -4.65 3.73 14.55
C ARG A 56 -5.22 4.09 13.19
N MET A 57 -5.05 3.22 12.22
CA MET A 57 -5.63 3.37 10.89
C MET A 57 -7.09 2.88 10.91
N VAL A 58 -8.04 3.82 10.90
CA VAL A 58 -9.47 3.54 11.08
C VAL A 58 -10.02 2.61 10.01
N ASN A 59 -9.49 2.68 8.78
CA ASN A 59 -9.97 1.89 7.65
C ASN A 59 -9.78 0.38 7.85
N SER A 60 -8.69 -0.06 8.50
CA SER A 60 -8.42 -1.49 8.76
C SER A 60 -8.44 -1.89 10.23
N GLY A 61 -8.31 -0.93 11.16
CA GLY A 61 -8.10 -1.18 12.58
C GLY A 61 -6.64 -1.45 12.97
N ASP A 62 -5.72 -1.52 11.99
CA ASP A 62 -4.30 -1.74 12.25
C ASP A 62 -3.63 -0.52 12.88
N HIS A 63 -2.43 -0.74 13.42
CA HIS A 63 -1.63 0.30 14.05
C HIS A 63 -0.29 0.46 13.32
N ALA A 64 0.17 1.71 13.27
CA ALA A 64 1.50 2.06 12.82
C ALA A 64 2.13 3.08 13.76
N THR A 65 3.45 3.04 13.90
CA THR A 65 4.22 4.07 14.62
C THR A 65 5.02 4.88 13.63
N ALA A 66 4.79 6.19 13.59
CA ALA A 66 5.54 7.13 12.76
C ALA A 66 6.57 7.88 13.60
N THR A 67 7.85 7.72 13.30
CA THR A 67 8.97 8.39 13.98
C THR A 67 9.63 9.39 13.04
N PHE A 68 9.75 10.65 13.47
CA PHE A 68 10.24 11.76 12.66
C PHE A 68 10.99 12.80 13.52
N PRO A 69 11.89 13.60 12.93
CA PRO A 69 12.71 14.54 13.68
C PRO A 69 11.90 15.74 14.18
N THR A 70 12.11 16.08 15.44
CA THR A 70 11.49 17.21 16.14
C THR A 70 12.51 18.00 16.98
N PRO A 71 13.60 18.52 16.38
CA PRO A 71 14.59 19.33 17.10
C PRO A 71 13.94 20.57 17.72
N ASP A 72 14.33 20.90 18.96
CA ASP A 72 13.72 21.96 19.75
C ASP A 72 12.21 21.79 19.91
N ARG A 73 11.74 20.54 19.89
CA ARG A 73 10.31 20.15 19.92
C ARG A 73 9.48 20.71 18.76
N ARG A 74 10.09 20.97 17.61
CA ARG A 74 9.42 21.43 16.39
C ARG A 74 9.66 20.46 15.25
N VAL A 75 8.61 20.12 14.51
CA VAL A 75 8.75 19.26 13.32
C VAL A 75 9.76 19.86 12.35
N SER A 76 10.72 19.05 11.93
CA SER A 76 11.65 19.38 10.84
C SER A 76 11.31 18.55 9.62
N TYR A 77 11.08 19.22 8.48
CA TYR A 77 10.91 18.57 7.18
C TYR A 77 12.21 18.52 6.37
N ALA A 78 13.25 19.23 6.81
CA ALA A 78 14.55 19.22 6.16
C ALA A 78 15.38 18.04 6.65
N GLY A 79 16.03 17.34 5.72
CA GLY A 79 16.90 16.21 6.00
C GLY A 79 17.47 15.59 4.73
N PRO A 80 18.30 14.55 4.85
CA PRO A 80 19.04 13.96 3.73
C PRO A 80 18.31 12.80 3.06
N ALA A 81 17.11 12.42 3.51
CA ALA A 81 16.41 11.26 2.98
C ALA A 81 15.85 11.54 1.58
N GLU A 82 15.97 10.56 0.69
CA GLU A 82 15.44 10.59 -0.67
C GLU A 82 14.49 9.41 -0.86
N ILE A 83 13.41 9.62 -1.62
CA ILE A 83 12.51 8.56 -2.04
C ILE A 83 12.24 8.69 -3.54
N SER A 84 12.18 7.56 -4.24
CA SER A 84 11.87 7.56 -5.68
C SER A 84 10.50 8.19 -5.96
N GLY A 85 10.43 9.05 -6.97
CA GLY A 85 9.20 9.76 -7.35
C GLY A 85 9.03 11.15 -6.73
N VAL A 86 9.86 11.54 -5.76
CA VAL A 86 9.86 12.88 -5.16
C VAL A 86 11.21 13.56 -5.40
N PRO A 87 11.28 14.74 -6.06
CA PRO A 87 12.54 15.46 -6.25
C PRO A 87 13.13 16.02 -4.94
N GLY A 88 14.45 15.96 -4.80
CA GLY A 88 15.18 16.53 -3.66
C GLY A 88 15.21 15.63 -2.43
N THR A 89 15.50 16.23 -1.28
CA THR A 89 15.65 15.51 -0.01
C THR A 89 14.72 16.08 1.07
N ALA A 90 14.35 15.24 2.04
CA ALA A 90 13.55 15.62 3.20
C ALA A 90 13.99 14.89 4.47
N ALA A 91 13.39 15.26 5.60
CA ALA A 91 13.53 14.52 6.85
C ALA A 91 12.96 13.10 6.70
N PRO A 92 13.63 12.06 7.23
CA PRO A 92 13.09 10.72 7.22
C PRO A 92 11.88 10.62 8.15
N VAL A 93 10.84 9.94 7.68
CA VAL A 93 9.74 9.46 8.52
C VAL A 93 9.80 7.94 8.51
N VAL A 94 10.21 7.35 9.63
CA VAL A 94 10.25 5.90 9.80
C VAL A 94 8.87 5.43 10.21
N ILE A 95 8.24 4.57 9.40
CA ILE A 95 6.92 4.02 9.68
C ILE A 95 7.05 2.53 9.96
N GLU A 96 6.71 2.13 11.18
CA GLU A 96 6.71 0.74 11.62
C GLU A 96 5.26 0.25 11.67
N PHE A 97 4.97 -0.81 10.93
CA PHE A 97 3.64 -1.43 10.90
C PHE A 97 3.61 -2.62 11.86
N GLU A 98 2.59 -2.66 12.71
CA GLU A 98 2.32 -3.84 13.50
C GLU A 98 1.63 -4.90 12.65
N ARG A 99 1.84 -6.17 12.99
CA ARG A 99 1.17 -7.26 12.28
C ARG A 99 -0.33 -7.19 12.57
N GLY A 100 -1.13 -7.00 11.52
CA GLY A 100 -2.58 -7.08 11.61
C GLY A 100 -3.07 -8.47 12.03
N SER A 101 -4.35 -8.56 12.40
CA SER A 101 -4.98 -9.82 12.82
C SER A 101 -5.29 -10.78 11.68
N ASN A 102 -5.26 -10.30 10.42
CA ASN A 102 -5.60 -11.11 9.26
C ASN A 102 -4.56 -12.22 9.01
N PRO A 103 -4.99 -13.39 8.50
CA PRO A 103 -4.07 -14.41 8.02
C PRO A 103 -3.18 -13.85 6.91
N LEU A 104 -1.87 -14.10 7.00
CA LEU A 104 -0.91 -13.67 5.97
C LEU A 104 -1.26 -14.23 4.59
N LEU A 105 -1.72 -15.49 4.56
CA LEU A 105 -2.16 -16.19 3.36
C LEU A 105 -3.65 -16.47 3.54
N PRO A 106 -4.55 -15.58 3.07
CA PRO A 106 -5.99 -15.72 3.28
C PRO A 106 -6.58 -17.00 2.65
N THR A 107 -5.93 -17.54 1.61
CA THR A 107 -6.32 -18.82 0.97
C THR A 107 -5.77 -20.04 1.70
N GLY A 108 -4.86 -19.84 2.67
CA GLY A 108 -4.14 -20.92 3.35
C GLY A 108 -2.99 -21.54 2.56
N HIS A 109 -2.75 -21.11 1.31
CA HIS A 109 -1.72 -21.68 0.45
C HIS A 109 -0.65 -20.65 0.08
N ALA A 110 0.59 -21.11 -0.02
CA ALA A 110 1.67 -20.29 -0.57
C ALA A 110 1.53 -20.10 -2.10
N ARG A 111 0.78 -20.98 -2.78
CA ARG A 111 0.51 -20.93 -4.21
C ARG A 111 -0.87 -21.48 -4.53
N ASP A 112 -1.65 -20.71 -5.26
CA ASP A 112 -2.96 -21.06 -5.82
C ASP A 112 -2.89 -21.08 -7.35
N ILE A 113 -3.89 -21.68 -8.01
CA ILE A 113 -4.14 -21.54 -9.45
C ILE A 113 -5.45 -20.76 -9.61
N VAL A 114 -5.37 -19.60 -10.26
CA VAL A 114 -6.50 -18.68 -10.47
C VAL A 114 -6.56 -18.32 -11.94
N ALA A 115 -7.72 -18.49 -12.57
CA ALA A 115 -7.91 -18.31 -14.01
C ALA A 115 -6.80 -18.98 -14.85
N ASP A 116 -6.37 -20.20 -14.52
CA ASP A 116 -5.24 -20.94 -15.13
C ASP A 116 -3.85 -20.31 -14.97
N THR A 117 -3.67 -19.41 -13.99
CA THR A 117 -2.39 -18.77 -13.69
C THR A 117 -1.98 -19.08 -12.26
N ALA A 118 -0.72 -19.46 -12.05
CA ALA A 118 -0.17 -19.66 -10.72
C ALA A 118 0.05 -18.31 -10.03
N VAL A 119 -0.51 -18.16 -8.83
CA VAL A 119 -0.46 -16.91 -8.05
C VAL A 119 -0.19 -17.17 -6.57
N THR A 120 0.23 -16.14 -5.84
CA THR A 120 0.19 -16.13 -4.37
C THR A 120 -0.76 -15.05 -3.90
N CYS A 121 -1.78 -15.41 -3.13
CA CYS A 121 -2.67 -14.46 -2.48
C CYS A 121 -2.13 -14.14 -1.10
N VAL A 122 -1.77 -12.88 -0.83
CA VAL A 122 -1.17 -12.45 0.43
C VAL A 122 -1.86 -11.20 0.97
N ASP A 123 -2.04 -11.14 2.29
CA ASP A 123 -2.43 -9.93 3.00
C ASP A 123 -1.48 -9.68 4.17
N ASN A 124 -0.59 -8.70 4.00
CA ASN A 124 0.29 -8.20 5.06
C ASN A 124 0.09 -6.68 5.22
N GLY A 125 -1.17 -6.25 5.31
CA GLY A 125 -1.60 -4.85 5.39
C GLY A 125 -2.25 -4.31 4.11
N MET A 126 -2.11 -5.04 3.00
CA MET A 126 -2.79 -4.76 1.74
C MET A 126 -3.03 -6.08 0.98
N PRO A 127 -4.29 -6.50 0.77
CA PRO A 127 -4.60 -7.66 -0.04
C PRO A 127 -4.01 -7.55 -1.45
N THR A 128 -3.10 -8.45 -1.78
CA THR A 128 -2.32 -8.43 -3.02
C THR A 128 -2.22 -9.82 -3.62
N VAL A 129 -2.41 -9.92 -4.93
CA VAL A 129 -2.15 -11.13 -5.72
C VAL A 129 -0.81 -10.96 -6.41
N LEU A 130 0.13 -11.83 -6.07
CA LEU A 130 1.47 -11.88 -6.68
C LEU A 130 1.45 -12.83 -7.87
N ILE A 131 1.91 -12.36 -9.03
CA ILE A 131 1.87 -13.10 -10.29
C ILE A 131 3.24 -13.02 -10.96
N ALA A 132 3.80 -14.13 -11.42
CA ALA A 132 5.02 -14.05 -12.24
C ALA A 132 4.67 -13.40 -13.58
N ALA A 133 5.39 -12.33 -13.96
CA ALA A 133 5.15 -11.58 -15.20
C ALA A 133 5.14 -12.49 -16.45
N SER A 134 6.06 -13.46 -16.49
CA SER A 134 6.16 -14.45 -17.57
C SER A 134 4.93 -15.34 -17.72
N SER A 135 4.13 -15.53 -16.66
CA SER A 135 2.87 -16.29 -16.71
C SER A 135 1.75 -15.53 -17.42
N LEU A 136 1.96 -14.25 -17.71
CA LEU A 136 1.06 -13.38 -18.46
C LEU A 136 1.67 -12.92 -19.79
N HIS A 137 2.77 -13.57 -20.22
CA HIS A 137 3.48 -13.24 -21.45
C HIS A 137 4.06 -11.82 -21.52
N VAL A 138 4.35 -11.22 -20.36
CA VAL A 138 5.08 -9.95 -20.24
C VAL A 138 6.39 -10.13 -19.49
N THR A 139 7.31 -9.19 -19.65
CA THR A 139 8.66 -9.24 -19.05
C THR A 139 8.68 -8.70 -17.62
N GLY A 140 7.78 -7.77 -17.29
CA GLY A 140 7.76 -7.03 -16.02
C GLY A 140 8.64 -5.77 -16.02
N TYR A 141 9.27 -5.45 -17.16
CA TYR A 141 10.13 -4.26 -17.32
C TYR A 141 9.51 -3.19 -18.22
N GLU A 142 8.33 -3.46 -18.80
CA GLU A 142 7.60 -2.54 -19.66
C GLU A 142 7.30 -1.21 -18.95
N ARG A 143 7.02 -0.16 -19.73
CA ARG A 143 6.52 1.09 -19.18
C ARG A 143 5.06 0.88 -18.75
N PRO A 144 4.57 1.58 -17.71
CA PRO A 144 3.17 1.46 -17.27
C PRO A 144 2.18 1.60 -18.42
N ARG A 145 2.38 2.61 -19.28
CA ARG A 145 1.56 2.85 -20.47
C ARG A 145 1.47 1.64 -21.41
N ASP A 146 2.59 0.95 -21.66
CA ASP A 146 2.60 -0.19 -22.58
C ASP A 146 1.78 -1.37 -22.03
N LEU A 147 1.76 -1.53 -20.69
CA LEU A 147 0.96 -2.55 -20.01
C LEU A 147 -0.52 -2.17 -19.94
N GLU A 148 -0.82 -0.88 -19.74
CA GLU A 148 -2.19 -0.36 -19.69
C GLU A 148 -2.91 -0.38 -21.05
N GLU A 149 -2.15 -0.21 -22.14
CA GLU A 149 -2.70 -0.26 -23.50
C GLU A 149 -2.89 -1.71 -24.02
N ASP A 150 -2.36 -2.73 -23.32
CA ASP A 150 -2.57 -4.14 -23.66
C ASP A 150 -3.92 -4.66 -23.11
N LEU A 151 -4.93 -4.64 -23.98
CA LEU A 151 -6.28 -5.12 -23.66
C LEU A 151 -6.32 -6.62 -23.31
N THR A 152 -5.43 -7.43 -23.88
CA THR A 152 -5.40 -8.88 -23.60
C THR A 152 -4.89 -9.13 -22.19
N LEU A 153 -3.83 -8.41 -21.80
CA LEU A 153 -3.32 -8.42 -20.43
C LEU A 153 -4.39 -7.91 -19.46
N HIS A 154 -5.05 -6.79 -19.78
CA HIS A 154 -6.10 -6.22 -18.94
C HIS A 154 -7.22 -7.24 -18.65
N ASP A 155 -7.76 -7.88 -19.68
CA ASP A 155 -8.84 -8.88 -19.53
C ASP A 155 -8.39 -10.09 -18.71
N ARG A 156 -7.12 -10.51 -18.86
CA ARG A 156 -6.55 -11.60 -18.06
C ARG A 156 -6.40 -11.20 -16.59
N LEU A 157 -5.89 -10.00 -16.32
CA LEU A 157 -5.73 -9.45 -14.97
C LEU A 157 -7.09 -9.28 -14.28
N GLN A 158 -8.11 -8.78 -14.99
CA GLN A 158 -9.45 -8.61 -14.43
C GLN A 158 -10.06 -9.95 -14.01
N ARG A 159 -9.94 -11.01 -14.82
CA ARG A 159 -10.40 -12.35 -14.44
C ARG A 159 -9.69 -12.88 -13.21
N ILE A 160 -8.35 -12.77 -13.18
CA ILE A 160 -7.55 -13.18 -12.02
C ILE A 160 -8.00 -12.43 -10.76
N ARG A 161 -8.21 -11.11 -10.86
CA ARG A 161 -8.62 -10.27 -9.72
C ARG A 161 -9.95 -10.69 -9.12
N LEU A 162 -10.96 -10.91 -9.98
CA LEU A 162 -12.31 -11.27 -9.54
C LEU A 162 -12.32 -12.64 -8.86
N GLU A 163 -11.67 -13.64 -9.46
CA GLU A 163 -11.57 -14.98 -8.88
C GLU A 163 -10.73 -14.99 -7.59
N ALA A 164 -9.60 -14.28 -7.56
CA ALA A 164 -8.77 -14.17 -6.37
C ALA A 164 -9.49 -13.43 -5.23
N GLY A 165 -10.27 -12.39 -5.53
CA GLY A 165 -11.05 -11.67 -4.52
C GLY A 165 -12.00 -12.59 -3.76
N LEU A 166 -12.68 -13.50 -4.46
CA LEU A 166 -13.53 -14.52 -3.84
C LEU A 166 -12.72 -15.49 -2.96
N LEU A 167 -11.59 -15.99 -3.47
CA LEU A 167 -10.71 -16.92 -2.72
C LEU A 167 -10.10 -16.29 -1.47
N MET A 168 -9.81 -14.99 -1.52
CA MET A 168 -9.26 -14.21 -0.40
C MET A 168 -10.32 -13.82 0.63
N GLY A 169 -11.60 -14.15 0.41
CA GLY A 169 -12.69 -13.77 1.30
C GLY A 169 -13.08 -12.29 1.23
N LEU A 170 -12.70 -11.58 0.16
CA LEU A 170 -13.00 -10.16 -0.05
C LEU A 170 -14.41 -9.92 -0.64
N GLY A 171 -15.07 -10.99 -1.10
CA GLY A 171 -16.39 -10.90 -1.74
C GLY A 171 -16.32 -10.43 -3.19
N ASP A 172 -17.37 -9.74 -3.65
CA ASP A 172 -17.38 -9.14 -4.99
C ASP A 172 -16.49 -7.90 -5.02
N VAL A 173 -15.37 -8.02 -5.73
CA VAL A 173 -14.35 -6.98 -5.84
C VAL A 173 -14.47 -6.13 -7.09
N SER A 174 -15.48 -6.35 -7.95
CA SER A 174 -15.68 -5.65 -9.24
C SER A 174 -15.53 -4.13 -9.13
N GLU A 175 -16.22 -3.52 -8.17
CA GLU A 175 -16.21 -2.07 -7.91
C GLU A 175 -15.33 -1.68 -6.71
N THR A 176 -14.31 -2.49 -6.39
CA THR A 176 -13.38 -2.21 -5.28
C THR A 176 -11.95 -2.03 -5.79
N THR A 177 -11.11 -1.37 -4.99
CA THR A 177 -9.68 -1.14 -5.31
C THR A 177 -8.75 -2.26 -4.85
N VAL A 178 -9.31 -3.33 -4.27
CA VAL A 178 -8.59 -4.50 -3.76
C VAL A 178 -9.10 -5.79 -4.43
N PRO A 179 -8.32 -6.88 -4.45
CA PRO A 179 -6.89 -6.92 -4.17
C PRO A 179 -6.10 -6.19 -5.27
N LYS A 180 -4.89 -5.73 -4.93
CA LYS A 180 -3.91 -5.26 -5.92
C LYS A 180 -3.34 -6.45 -6.70
N LEU A 181 -2.90 -6.23 -7.94
CA LEU A 181 -2.18 -7.27 -8.70
C LEU A 181 -0.75 -6.81 -8.90
N SER A 182 0.22 -7.55 -8.37
CA SER A 182 1.64 -7.25 -8.53
C SER A 182 2.31 -8.30 -9.41
N LEU A 183 2.75 -7.87 -10.60
CA LEU A 183 3.56 -8.67 -11.50
C LEU A 183 5.00 -8.65 -11.03
N LEU A 184 5.60 -9.84 -10.95
CA LEU A 184 6.96 -10.04 -10.44
C LEU A 184 7.89 -10.49 -11.56
N ALA A 185 9.08 -9.89 -11.59
CA ALA A 185 10.18 -10.26 -12.47
C ALA A 185 11.52 -10.21 -11.71
N PRO A 186 12.59 -10.85 -12.22
CA PRO A 186 13.93 -10.71 -11.65
C PRO A 186 14.35 -9.23 -11.51
N PRO A 187 15.16 -8.88 -10.50
CA PRO A 187 15.62 -7.49 -10.35
C PRO A 187 16.55 -7.08 -11.50
N ALA A 188 16.40 -5.85 -12.01
CA ALA A 188 17.27 -5.31 -13.07
C ALA A 188 18.42 -4.45 -12.53
N ASN A 189 18.28 -3.87 -11.33
CA ASN A 189 19.18 -2.84 -10.80
C ASN A 189 19.73 -3.20 -9.41
N GLY A 190 20.10 -4.46 -9.19
CA GLY A 190 20.71 -4.92 -7.92
C GLY A 190 19.78 -4.98 -6.70
N GLY A 191 18.47 -4.77 -6.89
CA GLY A 191 17.45 -4.96 -5.86
C GLY A 191 17.07 -6.44 -5.67
N ALA A 192 15.98 -6.69 -4.92
CA ALA A 192 15.51 -8.05 -4.63
C ALA A 192 14.57 -8.63 -5.71
N VAL A 193 13.61 -7.82 -6.18
CA VAL A 193 12.59 -8.19 -7.16
C VAL A 193 12.13 -6.95 -7.92
N MET A 194 11.76 -7.10 -9.20
CA MET A 194 11.10 -6.06 -9.99
C MET A 194 9.60 -6.23 -9.88
N THR A 195 8.87 -5.13 -9.71
CA THR A 195 7.40 -5.16 -9.67
C THR A 195 6.75 -4.19 -10.66
N ARG A 196 5.57 -4.58 -11.14
CA ARG A 196 4.56 -3.72 -11.78
C ARG A 196 3.25 -3.97 -11.07
N THR A 197 2.64 -2.94 -10.48
CA THR A 197 1.51 -3.14 -9.56
C THR A 197 0.30 -2.40 -10.04
N PHE A 198 -0.73 -3.15 -10.42
CA PHE A 198 -2.01 -2.59 -10.83
C PHE A 198 -2.85 -2.20 -9.61
N ILE A 199 -3.34 -0.97 -9.62
CA ILE A 199 -4.11 -0.37 -8.52
C ILE A 199 -5.51 0.11 -8.93
N PRO A 200 -6.46 -0.76 -9.30
CA PRO A 200 -6.38 -2.09 -9.92
C PRO A 200 -6.50 -2.04 -11.46
N VAL A 201 -6.73 -0.85 -12.03
CA VAL A 201 -6.93 -0.62 -13.48
C VAL A 201 -5.70 0.02 -14.12
N ARG A 202 -4.92 0.77 -13.35
CA ARG A 202 -3.69 1.43 -13.77
C ARG A 202 -2.47 0.78 -13.14
N CYS A 203 -1.36 0.76 -13.86
CA CYS A 203 -0.08 0.15 -13.49
C CYS A 203 0.86 1.15 -12.82
#